data_AF-A0A0S7YTT1-F1
#
_entry.id   AF-A0A0S7YTT1-F1
#
_cell.length_a   1.000
_cell.length_b   1.000
_cell.length_c   1.000
_cell.angle_alpha   90.00
_cell.angle_beta   90.00
_cell.angle_gamma   90.00
#
_symmetry.space_group_name_H-M   'P 1'
#
loop_
_entity.id
_entity.type
_entity.pdbx_description
1 polymer ?
#
loop_
_entity_poly.entity_id
_entity_poly.type
_entity_poly.pdbx_seq_one_letter_code
_entity_poly.pdbx_strand_id
1 'polypeptide(L)'
;MTDWIPFEEGNYLVQQAYLITDAGAAVALENPSIHITTGRAGRKHLQGTCLVRNMLVVDLLEDTDSLDILLDLGEEFTFLLEMPDIQAGKVFSPDVKSTLRFAPVSPWKHLSRRMFDERLKRLNRIDGETG
;
A
#
# COMPACT_ATOMS: atom_id res chain seq x y z
N MET A 1 -1.09 17.30 -10.16
CA MET A 1 -1.88 18.06 -9.16
C MET A 1 -2.18 17.11 -8.01
N THR A 2 -1.95 17.47 -6.74
CA THR A 2 -2.18 16.63 -5.53
C THR A 2 -3.36 17.10 -4.67
N ASP A 3 -4.27 17.89 -5.26
CA ASP A 3 -5.49 18.45 -4.64
C ASP A 3 -6.55 17.40 -4.23
N TRP A 4 -6.17 16.12 -4.24
CA TRP A 4 -7.04 14.97 -4.02
C TRP A 4 -6.68 14.18 -2.75
N ILE A 5 -5.69 14.63 -1.96
CA ILE A 5 -5.40 14.01 -0.66
C ILE A 5 -6.47 14.50 0.34
N PRO A 6 -7.39 13.62 0.80
CA PRO A 6 -8.60 14.04 1.52
C PRO A 6 -8.38 14.29 3.02
N PHE A 7 -7.13 14.19 3.47
CA PHE A 7 -6.77 14.21 4.89
C PHE A 7 -5.97 15.46 5.22
N GLU A 8 -6.02 15.87 6.49
CA GLU A 8 -5.23 16.96 7.04
C GLU A 8 -3.77 16.55 7.24
N GLU A 9 -2.92 17.54 7.54
CA GLU A 9 -1.54 17.29 7.92
C GLU A 9 -1.49 16.45 9.21
N GLY A 10 -0.68 15.39 9.22
CA GLY A 10 -0.60 14.49 10.37
C GLY A 10 -0.07 13.09 10.06
N ASN A 11 -0.13 12.25 11.10
CA ASN A 11 0.19 10.83 11.02
C ASN A 11 -1.08 10.01 11.19
N TYR A 12 -1.31 9.10 10.27
CA TYR A 12 -2.47 8.23 10.23
C TYR A 12 -2.03 6.78 10.34
N LEU A 13 -2.62 6.07 11.29
CA LEU A 13 -2.47 4.63 11.40
C LEU A 13 -3.33 3.96 10.33
N VAL A 14 -2.75 2.95 9.67
CA VAL A 14 -3.47 2.11 8.73
C VAL A 14 -3.71 0.78 9.42
N GLN A 15 -4.96 0.32 9.47
CA GLN A 15 -5.31 -0.92 10.16
C GLN A 15 -4.80 -2.15 9.41
N GLN A 16 -4.94 -2.12 8.09
CA GLN A 16 -4.44 -3.16 7.20
C GLN A 16 -4.12 -2.57 5.83
N ALA A 17 -3.07 -3.09 5.21
CA ALA A 17 -2.70 -2.74 3.86
C ALA A 17 -2.15 -3.95 3.12
N TYR A 18 -2.36 -3.97 1.81
CA TYR A 18 -1.92 -5.06 0.94
C TYR A 18 -1.32 -4.47 -0.34
N LEU A 19 -0.17 -4.99 -0.76
CA LEU A 19 0.25 -4.89 -2.16
C LEU A 19 -0.52 -5.91 -2.96
N ILE A 20 -1.07 -5.52 -4.10
CA ILE A 20 -1.88 -6.39 -4.95
C ILE A 20 -1.49 -6.26 -6.42
N THR A 21 -1.64 -7.36 -7.16
CA THR A 21 -1.58 -7.37 -8.63
C THR A 21 -2.99 -7.28 -9.23
N ASP A 22 -3.08 -7.01 -10.53
CA ASP A 22 -4.33 -7.05 -11.29
C ASP A 22 -4.97 -8.45 -11.33
N ALA A 23 -4.14 -9.50 -11.31
CA ALA A 23 -4.54 -10.90 -11.20
C ALA A 23 -5.07 -11.28 -9.80
N GLY A 24 -4.92 -10.40 -8.80
CA GLY A 24 -5.43 -10.60 -7.45
C GLY A 24 -4.48 -11.33 -6.50
N ALA A 25 -3.23 -11.56 -6.89
CA ALA A 25 -2.18 -11.97 -5.96
C ALA A 25 -1.90 -10.82 -4.98
N ALA A 26 -1.65 -11.14 -3.71
CA ALA A 26 -1.53 -10.13 -2.68
C ALA A 26 -0.51 -10.48 -1.59
N VAL A 27 0.19 -9.45 -1.10
CA VAL A 27 1.11 -9.54 0.04
C VAL A 27 0.68 -8.52 1.09
N ALA A 28 0.53 -8.98 2.33
CA ALA A 28 0.21 -8.11 3.45
C ALA A 28 1.39 -7.19 3.79
N LEU A 29 1.09 -5.91 4.00
CA LEU A 29 2.04 -4.92 4.49
C LEU A 29 1.93 -4.84 6.01
N GLU A 30 3.06 -4.92 6.69
CA GLU A 30 3.14 -4.91 8.15
C GLU A 30 3.37 -3.50 8.68
N ASN A 31 2.71 -3.17 9.80
CA ASN A 31 2.76 -1.86 10.45
C ASN A 31 2.61 -0.67 9.47
N PRO A 32 1.58 -0.67 8.59
CA PRO A 32 1.42 0.40 7.64
C PRO A 32 1.03 1.71 8.34
N SER A 33 1.64 2.79 7.89
CA SER A 33 1.38 4.15 8.38
C SER A 33 1.47 5.14 7.24
N ILE A 34 0.76 6.25 7.38
CA ILE A 34 0.70 7.30 6.38
C ILE A 34 1.01 8.63 7.04
N HIS A 35 1.98 9.35 6.47
CA HIS A 35 2.34 10.69 6.89
C HIS A 35 1.93 11.69 5.82
N ILE A 36 1.22 12.74 6.23
CA ILE A 36 0.73 13.81 5.36
C ILE A 36 1.40 15.10 5.78
N THR A 37 1.99 15.80 4.82
CA THR A 37 2.67 17.08 5.02
C THR A 37 2.21 18.11 4.02
N THR A 38 2.19 19.37 4.43
CA THR A 38 1.92 20.50 3.53
C THR A 38 3.24 21.15 3.13
N GLY A 39 3.59 21.06 1.86
CA GLY A 39 4.79 21.70 1.31
C GLY A 39 4.66 23.22 1.26
N ARG A 40 5.78 23.92 0.99
CA ARG A 40 5.87 25.40 0.95
C ARG A 40 4.89 26.09 -0.01
N ALA A 41 4.36 25.37 -0.99
CA ALA A 41 3.36 25.86 -1.95
C ALA A 41 1.90 25.57 -1.54
N GLY A 42 1.66 25.16 -0.28
CA GLY A 42 0.34 24.73 0.20
C GLY A 42 -0.09 23.36 -0.33
N ARG A 43 0.82 22.63 -1.00
CA ARG A 43 0.51 21.34 -1.61
C ARG A 43 0.65 20.23 -0.57
N LYS A 44 -0.40 19.43 -0.41
CA LYS A 44 -0.34 18.21 0.40
C LYS A 44 0.53 17.16 -0.31
N HIS A 45 1.34 16.49 0.47
CA HIS A 45 2.19 15.36 0.10
C HIS A 45 1.91 14.21 1.05
N LEU A 46 1.92 13.00 0.51
CA LEU A 46 1.70 11.80 1.28
C LEU A 46 2.87 10.85 1.12
N GLN A 47 3.33 10.33 2.24
CA GLN A 47 4.31 9.25 2.29
C GLN A 47 3.77 8.13 3.16
N GLY A 48 3.50 7.00 2.54
CA GLY A 48 3.24 5.75 3.22
C GLY A 48 4.53 5.07 3.63
N THR A 49 4.52 4.36 4.75
CA THR A 49 5.64 3.53 5.22
C THR A 49 5.12 2.28 5.88
N CYS A 50 5.74 1.14 5.57
CA CYS A 50 5.39 -0.17 6.10
C CYS A 50 6.61 -1.10 6.07
N LEU A 51 6.45 -2.30 6.60
CA LEU A 51 7.39 -3.41 6.48
C LEU A 51 6.83 -4.46 5.52
N VAL A 52 7.70 -5.05 4.72
CA VAL A 52 7.33 -6.14 3.80
C VAL A 52 8.49 -7.13 3.67
N ARG A 53 8.19 -8.40 3.43
CA ARG A 53 9.20 -9.39 3.02
C ARG A 53 9.53 -9.17 1.56
N ASN A 54 10.78 -8.83 1.27
CA ASN A 54 11.18 -8.46 -0.08
C ASN A 54 11.03 -9.58 -1.11
N MET A 55 11.22 -10.84 -0.70
CA MET A 55 11.00 -11.99 -1.59
C MET A 55 9.55 -12.04 -2.09
N LEU A 56 8.56 -11.84 -1.22
CA LEU A 56 7.16 -11.86 -1.62
C LEU A 56 6.81 -10.74 -2.59
N VAL A 57 7.48 -9.58 -2.50
CA VAL A 57 7.31 -8.49 -3.47
C VAL A 57 7.90 -8.88 -4.83
N VAL A 58 9.03 -9.58 -4.85
CA VAL A 58 9.60 -10.12 -6.09
C VAL A 58 8.65 -11.13 -6.71
N ASP A 59 8.07 -12.04 -5.92
CA ASP A 59 7.09 -13.02 -6.39
C ASP A 59 5.87 -12.35 -7.04
N LEU A 60 5.37 -11.24 -6.46
CA LEU A 60 4.29 -10.46 -7.09
C LEU A 60 4.71 -9.82 -8.42
N LEU A 61 5.98 -9.46 -8.58
CA LEU A 61 6.51 -8.78 -9.76
C LEU A 61 6.97 -9.75 -10.87
N GLU A 62 6.98 -11.07 -10.63
CA GLU A 62 7.34 -12.04 -11.67
C GLU A 62 6.34 -12.04 -12.83
N ASP A 63 5.06 -11.83 -12.52
CA ASP A 63 3.96 -11.86 -13.49
C ASP A 63 3.48 -10.47 -13.94
N THR A 64 3.90 -9.39 -13.26
CA THR A 64 3.48 -8.02 -13.56
C THR A 64 4.53 -6.97 -13.17
N ASP A 65 4.62 -5.89 -13.95
CA ASP A 65 5.46 -4.73 -13.62
C ASP A 65 4.72 -3.67 -12.77
N SER A 66 3.42 -3.88 -12.51
CA SER A 66 2.58 -2.92 -11.77
C SER A 66 1.94 -3.55 -10.55
N LEU A 67 2.06 -2.83 -9.43
CA LEU A 67 1.43 -3.15 -8.16
C LEU A 67 0.50 -2.01 -7.76
N ASP A 68 -0.64 -2.35 -7.18
CA ASP A 68 -1.51 -1.41 -6.48
C ASP A 68 -1.39 -1.60 -4.97
N ILE A 69 -1.84 -0.61 -4.20
CA ILE A 69 -1.94 -0.73 -2.73
C ILE A 69 -3.40 -0.58 -2.31
N LEU A 70 -3.91 -1.59 -1.63
CA LEU A 70 -5.20 -1.57 -0.97
C LEU A 70 -5.02 -1.15 0.50
N LEU A 71 -5.74 -0.11 0.95
CA LEU A 71 -5.61 0.51 2.27
C LEU A 71 -6.93 0.48 3.03
N ASP A 72 -6.88 0.10 4.32
CA ASP A 72 -7.96 0.26 5.29
C ASP A 72 -7.48 1.11 6.46
N LEU A 73 -8.00 2.33 6.57
CA LEU A 73 -7.73 3.23 7.69
C LEU A 73 -8.76 3.06 8.82
N GLY A 74 -9.71 2.14 8.67
CA GLY A 74 -10.80 1.89 9.60
C GLY A 74 -12.14 2.44 9.15
N GLU A 75 -13.21 1.88 9.70
CA GLU A 75 -14.60 2.26 9.41
C GLU A 75 -14.86 2.27 7.88
N GLU A 76 -15.24 3.43 7.33
CA GLU A 76 -15.53 3.64 5.91
C GLU A 76 -14.33 4.20 5.12
N PHE A 77 -13.16 4.38 5.75
CA PHE A 77 -11.97 4.95 5.13
C PHE A 77 -11.11 3.88 4.45
N THR A 78 -11.66 3.31 3.38
CA THR A 78 -10.97 2.31 2.55
C THR A 78 -10.63 2.85 1.17
N PHE A 79 -9.41 2.59 0.69
CA PHE A 79 -8.88 3.18 -0.54
C PHE A 79 -8.06 2.19 -1.37
N LEU A 80 -8.02 2.44 -2.68
CA LEU A 80 -7.09 1.85 -3.62
C LEU A 80 -6.15 2.94 -4.14
N LEU A 81 -4.86 2.71 -4.02
CA LEU A 81 -3.81 3.48 -4.68
C LEU A 81 -3.37 2.69 -5.91
N GLU A 82 -3.66 3.23 -7.09
CA GLU A 82 -3.27 2.58 -8.34
C GLU A 82 -1.87 3.00 -8.74
N MET A 83 -1.01 2.01 -9.00
CA MET A 83 0.38 2.17 -9.41
C MET A 83 1.14 3.24 -8.61
N PRO A 84 1.16 3.20 -7.28
CA PRO A 84 1.89 4.19 -6.50
C PRO A 84 3.39 4.11 -6.79
N ASP A 85 4.10 5.21 -6.56
CA ASP A 85 5.56 5.18 -6.51
C ASP A 85 5.98 4.35 -5.29
N ILE A 86 6.74 3.28 -5.48
CA ILE A 86 7.16 2.35 -4.44
C ILE A 86 8.68 2.35 -4.34
N GLN A 87 9.18 2.54 -3.13
CA GLN A 87 10.60 2.45 -2.80
C GLN A 87 10.80 1.41 -1.71
N ALA A 88 11.40 0.27 -2.07
CA ALA A 88 11.77 -0.78 -1.13
C ALA A 88 13.30 -0.83 -0.92
N GLY A 89 13.73 -1.33 0.24
CA GLY A 89 15.14 -1.58 0.51
C GLY A 89 15.71 -2.65 -0.42
N LYS A 90 16.96 -2.50 -0.89
CA LYS A 90 17.62 -3.40 -1.86
C LYS A 90 18.09 -4.75 -1.28
N VAL A 91 17.69 -5.12 -0.07
CA VAL A 91 18.18 -6.33 0.60
C VAL A 91 17.21 -7.48 0.37
N PHE A 92 17.58 -8.46 -0.45
CA PHE A 92 16.73 -9.60 -0.82
C PHE A 92 17.24 -10.85 -0.12
N SER A 93 16.88 -11.01 1.15
CA SER A 93 17.11 -12.26 1.89
C SER A 93 15.76 -12.82 2.34
N PRO A 94 15.58 -14.16 2.37
CA PRO A 94 14.27 -14.80 2.60
C PRO A 94 13.55 -14.32 3.86
N ASP A 95 14.32 -14.04 4.91
CA ASP A 95 13.79 -13.67 6.23
C ASP A 95 13.88 -12.18 6.55
N VAL A 96 14.34 -11.37 5.60
CA VAL A 96 14.51 -9.93 5.82
C VAL A 96 13.22 -9.21 5.45
N LYS A 97 12.60 -8.64 6.48
CA LYS A 97 11.62 -7.57 6.31
C LYS A 97 12.38 -6.28 6.04
N SER A 98 11.96 -5.55 5.01
CA SER A 98 12.52 -4.24 4.71
C SER A 98 11.44 -3.17 4.80
N THR A 99 11.87 -1.94 5.04
CA THR A 99 10.97 -0.79 4.94
C THR A 99 10.62 -0.56 3.47
N LEU A 100 9.31 -0.57 3.19
CA LEU A 100 8.75 -0.10 1.93
C LEU A 100 8.09 1.26 2.19
N ARG A 101 8.48 2.24 1.38
CA ARG A 101 7.82 3.53 1.29
C ARG A 101 6.99 3.60 0.02
N PHE A 102 5.86 4.26 0.09
CA PHE A 102 5.02 4.48 -1.07
C PHE A 102 4.47 5.91 -1.12
N ALA A 103 4.24 6.42 -2.33
CA ALA A 103 3.59 7.69 -2.56
C ALA A 103 2.57 7.58 -3.70
N PRO A 104 1.36 8.14 -3.54
CA PRO A 104 0.35 8.12 -4.58
C PRO A 104 0.75 9.03 -5.74
N VAL A 105 0.63 8.54 -6.96
CA VAL A 105 0.87 9.31 -8.20
C VAL A 105 -0.42 9.76 -8.88
N SER A 106 -1.55 9.21 -8.44
CA SER A 106 -2.91 9.45 -8.95
C SER A 106 -3.89 9.65 -7.77
N PRO A 107 -5.09 10.21 -8.04
CA PRO A 107 -6.14 10.35 -7.02
C PRO A 107 -6.51 9.03 -6.37
N TRP A 108 -6.74 9.07 -5.06
CA TRP A 108 -7.10 7.91 -4.28
C TRP A 108 -8.50 7.45 -4.65
N LYS A 109 -8.63 6.17 -5.01
CA LYS A 109 -9.95 5.60 -5.28
C LYS A 109 -10.55 5.14 -3.98
N HIS A 110 -11.49 5.93 -3.45
CA HIS A 110 -12.31 5.49 -2.33
C HIS A 110 -13.10 4.24 -2.72
N LEU A 111 -13.10 3.26 -1.83
CA LEU A 111 -13.91 2.06 -1.92
C LEU A 111 -14.95 2.12 -0.81
N SER A 112 -16.18 1.71 -1.11
CA SER A 112 -17.12 1.41 -0.02
C SER A 112 -16.62 0.21 0.78
N ARG A 113 -16.97 0.15 2.07
CA ARG A 113 -16.57 -0.98 2.93
C ARG A 113 -16.90 -2.34 2.31
N ARG A 114 -18.11 -2.47 1.74
CA ARG A 114 -18.54 -3.69 1.03
C ARG A 114 -17.62 -4.06 -0.13
N MET A 115 -17.25 -3.09 -0.99
CA MET A 115 -16.37 -3.34 -2.13
C MET A 115 -14.97 -3.73 -1.69
N PHE A 116 -14.46 -3.10 -0.63
CA PHE A 116 -13.18 -3.47 -0.03
C PHE A 116 -13.21 -4.91 0.47
N ASP A 117 -14.22 -5.29 1.26
CA ASP A 117 -14.36 -6.64 1.80
C ASP A 117 -14.54 -7.69 0.69
N GLU A 118 -15.29 -7.37 -0.37
CA GLU A 118 -15.43 -8.24 -1.55
C GLU A 118 -14.12 -8.44 -2.29
N ARG A 119 -13.31 -7.38 -2.47
CA ARG A 119 -11.96 -7.50 -3.03
C ARG A 119 -11.09 -8.36 -2.13
N LEU A 120 -11.08 -8.08 -0.83
CA LEU A 120 -10.26 -8.79 0.15
C LEU A 120 -10.51 -10.30 0.15
N LYS A 121 -11.77 -10.73 -0.03
CA LYS A 121 -12.17 -12.14 -0.14
C LYS A 121 -11.68 -12.83 -1.42
N ARG A 122 -11.40 -12.06 -2.48
CA ARG A 122 -10.94 -12.58 -3.77
C ARG A 122 -9.41 -12.59 -3.90
N LEU A 123 -8.71 -11.94 -2.98
CA LEU A 123 -7.25 -11.90 -3.01
C LEU A 123 -6.68 -13.30 -2.73
N ASN A 124 -5.75 -13.71 -3.58
CA ASN A 124 -4.88 -14.85 -3.32
C ASN A 124 -3.68 -14.35 -2.51
N ARG A 125 -3.76 -14.50 -1.19
CA ARG A 125 -2.70 -14.02 -0.29
C ARG A 125 -1.52 -14.96 -0.34
N ILE A 126 -0.35 -14.40 -0.66
CA ILE A 126 0.92 -15.10 -0.63
C ILE A 126 1.52 -14.84 0.75
N ASP A 127 1.57 -15.89 1.55
CA ASP A 127 2.28 -15.88 2.83
C ASP A 127 3.60 -16.63 2.63
N GLY A 128 4.71 -16.04 3.07
CA GLY A 128 5.99 -16.74 3.05
C GLY A 128 5.92 -17.94 3.99
N GLU A 129 6.13 -19.16 3.47
CA GLU A 129 6.20 -20.37 4.30
C GLU A 129 7.19 -20.13 5.44
N THR A 130 6.73 -20.37 6.67
CA THR A 130 7.61 -20.37 7.84
C THR A 130 8.38 -21.68 7.78
N GLY A 131 9.52 -21.66 7.09
CA GLY A 131 10.51 -22.74 7.16
C GLY A 131 11.06 -22.92 8.56
#